data_AF-A0A7W4AEE8-F1
#
_entry.id   AF-A0A7W4AEE8-F1
#
_cell.length_a   1.000
_cell.length_b   1.000
_cell.length_c   1.000
_cell.angle_alpha   90.00
_cell.angle_beta   90.00
_cell.angle_gamma   90.00
#
_symmetry.space_group_name_H-M   'P 1'
#
loop_
_entity.id
_entity.type
_entity.pdbx_description
1 polymer ?
#
loop_
_entity_poly.entity_id
_entity_poly.type
_entity_poly.pdbx_seq_one_letter_code
_entity_poly.pdbx_strand_id
1 'polypeptide(L)'
;MKDKFDDRTVDLIPQKSKRGRPVTGRAMTAAEKQAAYRARKSAITVTVTFNREDINTLKRLIGHPDSSLNLDKSAIERLAEAVFQAAK
;
A
#
# COMPACT_ATOMS: atom_id res chain seq x y z
N MET A 1 13.22 31.49 39.20
CA MET A 1 13.42 31.84 37.78
C MET A 1 14.23 30.72 37.17
N LYS A 2 13.77 30.07 36.09
CA LYS A 2 14.50 28.96 35.47
C LYS A 2 15.58 29.57 34.58
N ASP A 3 16.85 29.32 34.87
CA ASP A 3 17.96 29.83 34.09
C ASP A 3 17.91 29.20 32.69
N LYS A 4 18.00 30.05 31.65
CA LYS A 4 17.77 29.66 30.26
C LYS A 4 19.00 28.96 29.65
N PHE A 5 20.13 29.00 30.33
CA PHE A 5 21.42 28.46 29.88
C PHE A 5 21.98 27.36 30.82
N ASP A 6 21.17 26.85 31.75
CA ASP A 6 21.59 25.72 32.61
C ASP A 6 21.36 24.40 31.88
N ASP A 7 22.33 24.02 31.04
CA ASP A 7 22.37 22.75 30.33
C ASP A 7 22.90 21.59 31.20
N ARG A 8 23.41 21.86 32.40
CA ARG A 8 24.09 20.85 33.26
C ARG A 8 23.13 20.12 34.19
N THR A 9 22.06 20.77 34.64
CA THR A 9 21.05 20.14 35.50
C THR A 9 19.99 19.33 34.73
N VAL A 10 20.02 19.37 33.40
CA VAL A 10 19.03 18.71 32.53
C VAL A 10 19.10 17.18 32.64
N ASP A 11 20.28 16.62 32.87
CA ASP A 11 20.50 15.17 33.04
C ASP A 11 20.03 14.64 34.41
N LEU A 12 19.92 15.52 35.42
CA LEU A 12 19.51 15.16 36.78
C LEU A 12 17.97 15.13 36.94
N ILE A 13 17.24 15.67 35.96
CA ILE A 13 15.78 15.71 35.96
C ILE A 13 15.28 14.67 34.96
N PRO A 14 14.50 13.65 35.40
CA PRO A 14 13.91 12.68 34.49
C PRO A 14 13.06 13.39 33.42
N GLN A 15 13.58 13.48 32.20
CA GLN A 15 12.86 14.05 31.06
C GLN A 15 11.68 13.13 30.75
N LYS A 16 10.46 13.67 30.88
CA LYS A 16 9.23 12.93 30.55
C LYS A 16 9.30 12.49 29.08
N SER A 17 9.37 11.18 28.84
CA SER A 17 9.32 10.62 27.49
C SER A 17 8.11 11.17 26.74
N LYS A 18 8.34 11.72 25.55
CA LYS A 18 7.25 12.17 24.68
C LYS A 18 6.41 10.94 24.33
N ARG A 19 5.11 11.00 24.64
CA ARG A 19 4.16 9.95 24.25
C ARG A 19 4.14 9.85 22.72
N GLY A 20 4.14 8.64 22.18
CA GLY A 20 4.08 8.40 20.74
C GLY A 20 5.26 7.57 20.24
N ARG A 21 5.82 7.98 19.10
CA ARG A 21 6.90 7.23 18.44
C ARG A 21 8.14 7.19 19.35
N PRO A 22 8.71 6.00 19.62
CA PRO A 22 9.94 5.90 20.41
C PRO A 22 11.07 6.65 19.70
N VAL A 23 11.91 7.31 20.49
CA VAL A 23 13.06 8.10 20.01
C VAL A 23 14.15 7.18 19.46
N THR A 24 14.19 5.91 19.88
CA THR A 24 15.17 4.91 19.45
C THR A 24 14.86 4.39 18.03
N GLY A 25 15.89 4.46 17.17
CA GLY A 25 15.80 4.74 15.74
C GLY A 25 15.42 3.60 14.79
N ARG A 26 14.35 2.86 15.07
CA ARG A 26 13.80 1.87 14.11
C ARG A 26 12.29 1.93 13.88
N ALA A 27 11.56 2.73 14.68
CA ALA A 27 10.14 2.88 14.46
C ALA A 27 9.87 3.72 13.20
N MET A 28 9.11 3.20 12.24
CA MET A 28 8.75 3.97 11.04
C MET A 28 7.81 5.14 11.39
N THR A 29 8.00 6.28 10.72
CA THR A 29 7.00 7.37 10.70
C THR A 29 5.72 6.91 9.99
N ALA A 30 4.61 7.63 10.17
CA ALA A 30 3.37 7.31 9.46
C ALA A 30 3.55 7.38 7.92
N ALA A 31 4.31 8.37 7.44
CA ALA A 31 4.64 8.51 6.03
C ALA A 31 5.49 7.34 5.51
N GLU A 32 6.51 6.92 6.25
CA GLU A 32 7.34 5.75 5.91
C GLU A 32 6.51 4.46 5.86
N LYS A 33 5.59 4.27 6.80
CA LYS A 33 4.65 3.13 6.77
C LYS A 33 3.81 3.14 5.49
N GLN A 34 3.29 4.30 5.11
CA GLN A 34 2.47 4.44 3.90
C GLN A 34 3.29 4.20 2.63
N ALA A 35 4.53 4.70 2.57
CA ALA A 35 5.46 4.45 1.47
C ALA A 35 5.80 2.96 1.35
N ALA A 36 6.14 2.30 2.48
CA ALA A 36 6.40 0.87 2.52
C ALA A 36 5.16 0.03 2.15
N TYR A 37 3.96 0.49 2.50
CA TYR A 37 2.71 -0.14 2.06
C TYR A 37 2.52 0.00 0.54
N ARG A 38 2.68 1.21 -0.01
CA ARG A 38 2.58 1.45 -1.46
C ARG A 38 3.59 0.61 -2.25
N ALA A 39 4.84 0.55 -1.77
CA ALA A 39 5.90 -0.27 -2.39
C ALA A 39 5.57 -1.76 -2.39
N ARG A 40 5.06 -2.30 -1.26
CA ARG A 40 4.59 -3.69 -1.20
C ARG A 40 3.41 -3.94 -2.14
N LYS A 41 2.48 -2.99 -2.22
CA LYS A 41 1.32 -3.09 -3.11
C LYS A 41 1.75 -3.10 -4.58
N SER A 42 2.64 -2.20 -5.01
CA SER A 42 3.14 -2.18 -6.39
C SER A 42 3.98 -3.41 -6.75
N ALA A 43 4.62 -4.07 -5.78
CA ALA A 43 5.38 -5.29 -6.03
C ALA A 43 4.49 -6.50 -6.35
N ILE A 44 3.24 -6.51 -5.85
CA ILE A 44 2.33 -7.66 -5.96
C ILE A 44 1.18 -7.37 -6.95
N THR A 45 0.86 -6.11 -7.18
CA THR A 45 -0.30 -5.70 -8.00
C THR A 45 0.13 -4.87 -9.19
N VAL A 46 -0.49 -5.13 -10.33
CA VAL A 46 -0.34 -4.34 -11.56
C VAL A 46 -1.58 -3.47 -11.73
N THR A 47 -1.38 -2.17 -11.97
CA THR A 47 -2.46 -1.24 -12.31
C THR A 47 -2.35 -0.89 -13.79
N VAL A 48 -3.41 -1.12 -14.55
CA VAL A 48 -3.47 -0.86 -15.99
C VAL A 48 -4.59 0.13 -16.27
N THR A 49 -4.37 1.02 -17.24
CA THR A 49 -5.39 1.95 -17.73
C THR A 49 -5.93 1.44 -19.06
N PHE A 50 -7.25 1.41 -19.19
CA PHE A 50 -7.96 0.99 -20.41
C PHE A 50 -8.88 2.12 -20.88
N ASN A 51 -9.08 2.23 -22.20
CA ASN A 51 -10.13 3.08 -22.73
C ASN A 51 -11.50 2.48 -22.40
N ARG A 52 -12.50 3.34 -22.18
CA ARG A 52 -13.86 2.89 -21.80
C ARG A 52 -14.50 2.02 -22.89
N GLU A 53 -14.17 2.28 -24.15
CA GLU A 53 -14.67 1.52 -25.31
C GLU A 53 -14.18 0.06 -25.34
N ASP A 54 -12.94 -0.18 -24.90
CA ASP A 54 -12.29 -1.50 -24.95
C ASP A 54 -12.78 -2.47 -23.85
N ILE A 55 -13.41 -1.94 -22.79
CA ILE A 55 -13.87 -2.72 -21.64
C ILE A 55 -14.84 -3.84 -22.05
N ASN A 56 -15.72 -3.57 -23.01
CA ASN A 56 -16.70 -4.56 -23.46
C ASN A 56 -16.03 -5.73 -24.19
N THR A 57 -14.99 -5.45 -24.97
CA THR A 57 -14.20 -6.47 -25.68
C THR A 57 -13.43 -7.32 -24.67
N LEU A 58 -12.79 -6.69 -23.69
CA LEU A 58 -12.06 -7.38 -22.62
C LEU A 58 -12.97 -8.34 -21.83
N LYS A 59 -14.18 -7.91 -21.47
CA LYS A 59 -15.18 -8.75 -20.79
C LYS A 59 -15.54 -9.99 -21.60
N ARG A 60 -15.69 -9.86 -22.92
CA ARG A 60 -16.02 -10.99 -23.81
C ARG A 60 -14.88 -12.01 -23.88
N LEU A 61 -13.64 -11.53 -24.00
CA LEU A 61 -12.46 -12.39 -24.03
C LEU A 61 -12.28 -13.17 -22.72
N ILE A 62 -12.48 -12.52 -21.58
CA ILE A 62 -12.35 -13.18 -20.27
C ILE A 62 -13.50 -14.17 -20.01
N GLY A 63 -14.71 -13.87 -20.51
CA GLY A 63 -15.88 -14.76 -20.37
C GLY A 63 -15.82 -16.01 -21.25
N HIS A 64 -15.06 -15.96 -22.36
CA HIS A 64 -14.89 -17.06 -23.30
C HIS A 64 -13.41 -17.31 -23.56
N PRO A 65 -12.65 -17.81 -22.57
CA PRO A 65 -11.23 -18.06 -22.74
C PRO A 65 -11.00 -19.18 -23.75
N ASP A 66 -10.02 -19.00 -24.63
CA ASP A 66 -9.63 -20.03 -25.58
C ASP A 66 -9.16 -21.29 -24.84
N SER A 67 -9.84 -22.40 -25.08
CA SER A 67 -9.57 -23.67 -24.39
C SER A 67 -8.18 -24.25 -24.74
N SER A 68 -7.54 -23.75 -25.80
CA SER A 68 -6.19 -24.12 -26.20
C SER A 68 -5.10 -23.56 -25.28
N LEU A 69 -5.39 -22.49 -24.54
CA LEU A 69 -4.38 -21.78 -23.73
C LEU A 69 -4.14 -22.45 -22.36
N ASN A 70 -4.86 -23.52 -22.01
CA ASN A 70 -4.74 -24.26 -20.75
C ASN A 70 -4.57 -23.34 -19.52
N LEU A 71 -5.39 -22.29 -19.46
CA LEU A 71 -5.31 -21.27 -18.41
C LEU A 71 -5.87 -21.83 -17.10
N ASP A 72 -5.29 -21.40 -15.99
CA ASP A 72 -5.83 -21.71 -14.66
C ASP A 72 -7.21 -21.05 -14.49
N LYS A 73 -8.22 -21.88 -14.23
CA LYS A 73 -9.60 -21.44 -14.02
C LYS A 73 -9.71 -20.47 -12.85
N SER A 74 -8.95 -20.70 -11.78
CA SER A 74 -8.99 -19.83 -10.60
C SER A 74 -8.42 -18.44 -10.91
N ALA A 75 -7.44 -18.36 -11.81
CA ALA A 75 -6.89 -17.10 -12.28
C ALA A 75 -7.89 -16.35 -13.17
N ILE A 76 -8.60 -17.07 -14.05
CA ILE A 76 -9.64 -16.48 -14.91
C ILE A 76 -10.77 -15.89 -14.07
N GLU A 77 -11.24 -16.60 -13.04
CA GLU A 77 -12.30 -16.11 -12.15
C GLU A 77 -11.89 -14.82 -11.42
N ARG A 78 -10.67 -14.78 -10.85
CA ARG A 78 -10.14 -13.56 -10.20
C ARG A 78 -10.03 -12.38 -11.17
N LEU A 79 -9.59 -12.63 -12.41
CA LEU A 79 -9.50 -11.59 -13.44
C LEU A 79 -10.87 -11.11 -13.89
N ALA A 80 -11.82 -12.03 -14.09
CA ALA A 80 -13.20 -11.70 -14.41
C ALA A 80 -13.78 -10.79 -13.33
N GLU A 81 -13.72 -11.20 -12.06
CA GLU A 81 -14.25 -10.40 -10.95
C GLU A 81 -13.64 -8.99 -10.90
N ALA A 82 -12.32 -8.87 -11.03
CA ALA A 82 -11.63 -7.59 -11.03
C ALA A 82 -12.09 -6.67 -12.18
N VAL A 83 -12.22 -7.21 -13.40
CA VAL A 83 -12.62 -6.44 -14.59
C VAL A 83 -14.11 -6.08 -14.54
N PHE A 84 -14.98 -6.99 -14.10
CA PHE A 84 -16.41 -6.73 -13.99
C PHE A 84 -16.74 -5.72 -12.88
N GLN A 85 -16.02 -5.74 -11.75
CA GLN A 85 -16.18 -4.73 -10.69
C GLN A 85 -15.68 -3.35 -11.11
N ALA A 86 -14.52 -3.26 -11.77
CA ALA A 86 -13.94 -1.98 -12.21
C ALA A 86 -14.78 -1.26 -13.28
N ALA A 87 -15.59 -2.01 -14.02
CA ALA A 87 -16.44 -1.52 -15.10
C ALA A 87 -17.89 -1.21 -14.70
N LYS A 88 -18.20 -1.20 -13.40
CA LYS A 88 -19.50 -0.74 -12.87
C LYS A 88 -19.64 0.78 -13.00
#